data_AF-A0A662PS78-F1
#
_entry.id   AF-A0A662PS78-F1
#
_cell.length_a   1.000
_cell.length_b   1.000
_cell.length_c   1.000
_cell.angle_alpha   90.00
_cell.angle_beta   90.00
_cell.angle_gamma   90.00
#
_symmetry.space_group_name_H-M   'P 1'
#
loop_
_entity.id
_entity.type
_entity.pdbx_description
1 polymer ?
#
loop_
_entity_poly.entity_id
_entity_poly.type
_entity_poly.pdbx_seq_one_letter_code
_entity_poly.pdbx_strand_id
1 'polypeptide(L)' 'MMKNEEINFEDFLGRRTLIVGDVGTGKTRLLSYFLDYLIEERGCEREVTLIEMAPAYKGIGAPVESYT' A
#
# COMPACT_ATOMS: atom_id res chain seq x y z
N MET A 1 13.59 8.15 -21.73
CA MET A 1 13.10 8.90 -20.56
C MET A 1 11.61 8.59 -20.44
N MET A 2 11.22 7.74 -19.49
CA MET A 2 9.80 7.45 -19.26
C MET A 2 9.16 8.73 -18.70
N LYS A 3 8.02 9.16 -19.26
CA LYS A 3 7.25 10.27 -18.70
C LYS A 3 6.84 9.90 -17.27
N ASN A 4 7.00 10.82 -16.33
CA ASN A 4 6.31 10.74 -15.04
C ASN A 4 4.83 10.94 -15.35
N GLU A 5 4.11 9.86 -15.60
CA GLU A 5 2.65 9.89 -15.54
C GLU A 5 2.29 9.99 -14.07
N GLU A 6 1.69 11.11 -13.70
CA GLU A 6 1.13 11.33 -12.38
C GLU A 6 0.01 10.31 -12.15
N ILE A 7 0.04 9.61 -11.01
CA ILE A 7 -0.95 8.58 -10.71
C ILE A 7 -2.29 9.27 -10.43
N ASN A 8 -3.31 8.94 -11.21
CA ASN A 8 -4.69 9.34 -10.94
C ASN A 8 -5.41 8.26 -10.12
N PHE A 9 -5.76 8.55 -8.88
CA PHE A 9 -6.42 7.58 -7.99
C PHE A 9 -7.85 7.24 -8.38
N GLU A 10 -8.51 8.05 -9.20
CA GLU A 10 -9.82 7.72 -9.77
C GLU A 10 -9.79 6.41 -10.56
N ASP A 11 -8.68 6.15 -11.26
CA ASP A 11 -8.52 4.97 -12.10
C ASP A 11 -8.50 3.66 -11.29
N PHE A 12 -8.34 3.75 -9.95
CA PHE A 12 -8.27 2.60 -9.05
C PHE A 12 -9.66 2.21 -8.56
N LEU A 13 -10.63 3.14 -8.55
CA LEU A 13 -11.97 2.89 -8.04
C LEU A 13 -12.75 1.90 -8.92
N GLY A 14 -13.51 1.03 -8.28
CA GLY A 14 -14.29 -0.02 -8.96
C GLY A 14 -13.44 -1.11 -9.62
N ARG A 15 -12.12 -1.10 -9.42
CA ARG A 15 -11.18 -2.09 -9.96
C ARG A 15 -10.51 -2.87 -8.84
N ARG A 16 -10.04 -4.07 -9.18
CA ARG A 16 -9.09 -4.80 -8.34
C ARG A 16 -7.69 -4.35 -8.73
N THR A 17 -7.09 -3.49 -7.90
CA THR A 17 -5.75 -2.95 -8.13
C THR A 17 -4.71 -3.74 -7.35
N LEU A 18 -3.60 -4.09 -8.01
CA LEU A 18 -2.45 -4.75 -7.38
C LEU A 18 -1.22 -3.86 -7.55
N ILE A 19 -0.66 -3.38 -6.43
CA ILE A 19 0.58 -2.59 -6.40
C ILE A 19 1.74 -3.53 -6.07
N VAL A 20 2.68 -3.68 -7.01
CA VAL A 20 3.85 -4.56 -6.88
C VAL A 20 5.14 -3.83 -7.24
N GLY A 21 6.25 -4.25 -6.64
CA GLY A 21 7.57 -3.65 -6.83
C GLY A 21 8.54 -4.06 -5.73
N ASP A 22 9.83 -3.79 -5.94
CA ASP A 22 10.90 -4.22 -5.02
C ASP A 22 10.79 -3.60 -3.62
N VAL A 23 11.50 -4.18 -2.65
CA VAL A 23 11.58 -3.63 -1.28
C VAL A 23 12.08 -2.19 -1.33
N GLY A 24 11.46 -1.30 -0.55
CA GLY A 24 11.86 0.11 -0.45
C GLY A 24 11.42 1.02 -1.61
N THR A 25 10.69 0.51 -2.60
CA THR A 25 10.22 1.31 -3.78
C THR A 25 9.02 2.23 -3.49
N GLY A 26 8.50 2.25 -2.26
CA GLY A 26 7.42 3.16 -1.88
C GLY A 26 5.99 2.61 -1.98
N LYS A 27 5.80 1.29 -2.14
CA LYS A 27 4.46 0.66 -2.16
C LYS A 27 3.56 1.08 -0.99
N THR A 28 4.07 1.00 0.24
CA THR A 28 3.34 1.41 1.45
C THR A 28 3.01 2.91 1.42
N ARG A 29 3.92 3.74 0.92
CA ARG A 29 3.69 5.19 0.78
C ARG A 29 2.60 5.49 -0.24
N LEU A 30 2.58 4.78 -1.37
CA LEU A 30 1.51 4.91 -2.36
C LEU A 30 0.17 4.46 -1.79
N LEU A 31 0.15 3.37 -1.03
CA LEU A 31 -1.05 2.92 -0.32
C LEU A 31 -1.56 3.97 0.66
N SER A 32 -0.68 4.60 1.45
CA SER A 32 -1.06 5.70 2.34
C SER A 32 -1.73 6.86 1.59
N TYR A 33 -1.15 7.31 0.48
CA TYR A 33 -1.75 8.38 -0.32
C TYR A 33 -3.11 8.00 -0.93
N PHE A 34 -3.29 6.75 -1.32
CA PHE A 34 -4.58 6.30 -1.80
C PHE A 34 -5.62 6.24 -0.67
N LEU A 35 -5.22 5.85 0.55
CA LEU A 35 -6.09 5.86 1.72
C LEU A 35 -6.48 7.28 2.12
N ASP A 36 -5.53 8.22 2.11
CA ASP A 36 -5.79 9.64 2.37
C ASP A 36 -6.82 10.18 1.36
N TYR A 37 -6.63 9.89 0.07
CA TYR A 37 -7.60 10.23 -0.98
C TYR A 37 -9.00 9.64 -0.71
N LEU A 38 -9.10 8.35 -0.32
CA LEU A 38 -10.39 7.71 -0.03
C LEU A 38 -11.10 8.32 1.18
N ILE A 39 -10.34 8.72 2.22
CA ILE A 39 -10.90 9.25 3.46
C ILE A 39 -11.20 10.74 3.31
N GLU A 40 -10.21 11.54 2.92
CA GLU A 40 -10.27 13.00 2.93
C GLU A 40 -11.03 13.57 1.73
N GLU A 41 -10.84 13.01 0.54
CA GLU A 41 -11.47 13.54 -0.68
C GLU A 41 -12.78 12.84 -1.02
N ARG A 42 -12.91 11.54 -0.71
CA ARG A 42 -14.13 10.75 -1.00
C ARG A 42 -15.04 10.50 0.19
N GLY A 43 -14.58 10.77 1.42
CA GLY A 43 -15.39 10.58 2.63
C GLY A 43 -15.74 9.13 2.94
N CYS A 44 -14.95 8.15 2.45
CA CYS A 44 -15.23 6.71 2.58
C CYS A 44 -14.71 6.10 3.89
N GLU A 45 -14.57 6.90 4.94
CA GLU A 45 -13.96 6.50 6.21
C GLU A 45 -14.63 5.27 6.88
N ARG A 46 -15.92 5.03 6.62
CA ARG A 46 -16.69 3.92 7.20
C ARG A 46 -16.79 2.71 6.27
N GLU A 47 -16.41 2.87 5.01
CA GLU A 47 -16.48 1.86 3.95
C GLU A 47 -15.12 1.23 3.65
N VAL A 48 -14.02 1.86 4.07
CA VAL A 48 -12.66 1.37 3.86
C VAL A 48 -12.26 0.39 4.98
N THR A 49 -11.86 -0.81 4.59
CA THR A 49 -11.24 -1.80 5.49
C THR A 49 -9.80 -2.03 5.05
N LEU A 50 -8.84 -1.73 5.92
CA LEU A 50 -7.43 -2.04 5.70
C LEU A 50 -7.07 -3.36 6.39
N ILE A 51 -6.55 -4.31 5.62
CA ILE A 51 -5.98 -5.56 6.13
C ILE A 51 -4.47 -5.52 5.87
N GLU A 52 -3.69 -5.26 6.91
CA GLU A 52 -2.23 -5.33 6.85
C GLU A 52 -1.77 -6.75 7.19
N MET A 53 -1.09 -7.40 6.24
CA MET A 53 -0.56 -8.76 6.40
C MET A 53 0.97 -8.77 6.47
N ALA A 54 1.62 -7.62 6.29
CA ALA A 54 3.05 -7.51 6.49
C ALA A 54 3.39 -7.80 7.95
N PRO A 55 4.44 -8.60 8.21
CA PRO A 55 4.91 -8.77 9.56
C PRO A 55 5.33 -7.44 10.17
N ALA A 56 5.07 -7.26 11.47
CA ALA A 56 5.60 -6.11 12.18
C ALA A 56 7.12 -6.02 11.98
N TYR A 57 7.61 -4.81 11.69
CA TYR A 57 9.00 -4.52 11.27
C TYR A 57 10.11 -4.97 12.26
N LYS A 58 9.74 -5.56 13.39
CA LYS A 58 10.63 -6.26 14.31
C LYS A 58 10.19 -7.73 14.45
N GLY A 59 10.86 -8.60 13.69
CA GLY A 59 11.01 -10.00 14.11
C GLY A 59 10.25 -11.07 13.35
N ILE A 60 9.91 -10.91 12.06
CA ILE A 60 9.45 -12.06 11.25
C ILE A 60 10.13 -12.02 9.87
N GLY A 61 10.66 -13.18 9.46
CA GLY A 61 11.41 -13.39 8.21
C GLY A 61 12.88 -13.80 8.41
N ALA A 62 13.33 -13.99 9.65
CA ALA A 62 14.67 -14.49 9.90
C ALA A 62 14.73 -16.03 9.73
N PRO A 63 15.89 -16.59 9.33
CA PRO A 63 16.11 -18.04 9.40
C PRO A 63 15.77 -18.58 10.79
N VAL A 64 15.27 -19.81 10.90
CA VAL A 64 14.86 -20.43 12.19
C VAL A 64 15.96 -20.36 13.25
N GLU A 65 17.21 -20.44 12.83
CA GLU A 65 18.43 -20.28 13.64
C GLU A 65 18.52 -18.92 14.36
N SER A 66 17.79 -17.92 13.89
CA SER A 66 17.75 -16.58 14.50
C SER A 66 16.76 -16.47 15.67
N TYR A 67 16.03 -17.55 15.98
CA TYR A 67 15.07 -17.64 17.10
C TYR A 67 15.45 -18.69 18.15
N THR A 68 16.57 -19.39 17.96
CA THR A 68 17.14 -20.39 18.88
C THR A 68 18.50 -19.92 19.37
#